data_AF-A0A2V8VDF3-F1
#
_entry.id   AF-A0A2V8VDF3-F1
#
_cell.length_a   1.000
_cell.length_b   1.000
_cell.length_c   1.000
_cell.angle_alpha   90.00
_cell.angle_beta   90.00
_cell.angle_gamma   90.00
#
_symmetry.space_group_name_H-M   'P 1'
#
loop_
_entity.id
_entity.type
_entity.pdbx_description
1 polymer ?
#
loop_
_entity_poly.entity_id
_entity_poly.type
_entity_poly.pdbx_seq_one_letter_code
_entity_poly.pdbx_strand_id
1 'polypeptide(L)'
;MQSLLNSTRLRQRRPRLKLDPKEYEIVRTRVLQRDGWRCQECGSSMESLEVHHMKPSRLGNDVMHNLITLCVGCHGKCHGRRR
;
A
#
# COMPACT_ATOMS: atom_id res chain seq x y z
N MET A 1 -37.91 33.80 -4.09
CA MET A 1 -36.66 34.07 -4.85
C MET A 1 -35.81 32.81 -4.77
N GLN A 2 -35.73 32.07 -5.87
CA GLN A 2 -34.92 30.86 -5.99
C GLN A 2 -33.44 31.25 -5.94
N SER A 3 -32.64 30.57 -5.12
CA SER A 3 -31.19 30.58 -5.30
C SER A 3 -30.67 29.16 -5.14
N LEU A 4 -30.52 28.53 -6.31
CA LEU A 4 -29.85 27.26 -6.52
C LEU A 4 -28.34 27.53 -6.44
N LEU A 5 -27.70 27.20 -5.32
CA LEU A 5 -26.24 27.09 -5.29
C LEU A 5 -25.84 25.63 -5.51
N ASN A 6 -25.79 25.29 -6.80
CA ASN A 6 -25.05 24.16 -7.34
C ASN A 6 -23.57 24.27 -6.92
N SER A 7 -23.20 23.58 -5.85
CA SER A 7 -21.79 23.28 -5.57
C SER A 7 -21.46 21.92 -6.16
N THR A 8 -21.07 21.91 -7.44
CA THR A 8 -20.35 20.80 -8.06
C THR A 8 -19.10 20.54 -7.24
N ARG A 9 -19.15 19.49 -6.39
CA ARG A 9 -17.99 19.05 -5.60
C ARG A 9 -16.95 18.48 -6.55
N LEU A 10 -16.11 19.35 -7.09
CA LEU A 10 -14.88 18.96 -7.77
C LEU A 10 -14.07 18.16 -6.75
N ARG A 11 -14.07 16.85 -6.94
CA ARG A 11 -13.39 15.87 -6.09
C ARG A 11 -11.89 16.07 -6.29
N GLN A 12 -11.31 17.04 -5.57
CA GLN A 12 -9.89 17.34 -5.60
C GLN A 12 -9.12 16.04 -5.36
N ARG A 13 -8.49 15.51 -6.42
CA ARG A 13 -7.64 14.33 -6.33
C ARG A 13 -6.38 14.78 -5.60
N ARG A 14 -6.41 14.71 -4.26
CA ARG A 14 -5.23 14.97 -3.43
C ARG A 14 -4.07 14.13 -4.00
N PRO A 15 -2.89 14.73 -4.23
CA PRO A 15 -1.74 13.94 -4.65
C PRO A 15 -1.52 12.83 -3.64
N ARG A 16 -1.17 11.63 -4.14
CA ARG A 16 -0.81 10.51 -3.26
C ARG A 16 0.37 10.99 -2.41
N LEU A 17 0.17 11.16 -1.11
CA LEU A 17 1.26 11.34 -0.18
C LEU A 17 2.14 10.09 -0.30
N LYS A 18 3.36 10.28 -0.79
CA LYS A 18 4.41 9.28 -0.71
C LYS A 18 5.23 9.65 0.52
N LEU A 19 5.54 8.67 1.37
CA LEU A 19 6.54 8.88 2.40
C LEU A 19 7.87 9.32 1.78
N ASP A 20 8.63 10.10 2.54
CA ASP A 20 10.03 10.33 2.24
C ASP A 20 10.76 8.97 2.15
N PRO A 21 11.73 8.79 1.23
CA PRO A 21 12.43 7.52 1.07
C PRO A 21 13.01 6.95 2.37
N LYS A 22 13.47 7.81 3.29
CA LYS A 22 14.01 7.37 4.58
C LYS A 22 12.92 6.83 5.50
N GLU A 23 11.79 7.53 5.57
CA GLU A 23 10.62 7.10 6.35
C GLU A 23 10.05 5.79 5.80
N TYR A 24 10.04 5.64 4.47
CA TYR A 24 9.63 4.40 3.83
C TYR A 24 10.55 3.23 4.19
N GLU A 25 11.87 3.40 4.22
CA GLU A 25 12.78 2.31 4.60
C GLU A 25 12.58 1.87 6.06
N ILE A 26 12.30 2.82 6.96
CA ILE A 26 11.97 2.51 8.36
C ILE A 26 10.68 1.68 8.43
N VAL A 27 9.63 2.12 7.74
CA VAL A 27 8.35 1.40 7.67
C VAL A 27 8.55 0.02 7.06
N ARG A 28 9.29 -0.08 5.94
CA ARG A 28 9.61 -1.34 5.26
C ARG A 28 10.31 -2.31 6.19
N THR A 29 11.36 -1.87 6.88
CA THR A 29 12.11 -2.69 7.82
C THR A 29 11.23 -3.18 8.97
N ARG A 30 10.37 -2.31 9.52
CA ARG A 30 9.43 -2.69 10.58
C ARG A 30 8.42 -3.73 10.11
N VAL A 31 7.92 -3.62 8.88
CA VAL A 31 6.97 -4.59 8.30
C VAL A 31 7.66 -5.95 8.13
N LEU A 32 8.88 -5.96 7.58
CA LEU A 32 9.68 -7.18 7.42
C LEU A 32 9.98 -7.86 8.76
N GLN A 33 10.34 -7.08 9.78
CA GLN A 33 10.58 -7.58 11.13
C GLN A 33 9.31 -8.15 11.78
N ARG A 34 8.17 -7.43 11.68
CA ARG A 34 6.86 -7.90 12.16
C ARG A 34 6.49 -9.23 11.52
N ASP A 35 6.72 -9.34 10.21
CA ASP A 35 6.38 -10.51 9.40
C ASP A 35 7.44 -11.62 9.50
N GLY A 36 8.44 -11.47 10.37
CA GLY A 36 9.46 -12.47 10.65
C GLY A 36 10.34 -12.80 9.45
N TRP A 37 10.54 -11.84 8.53
CA TRP A 37 11.24 -12.04 7.26
C TRP A 37 10.68 -13.22 6.46
N ARG A 38 9.35 -13.34 6.44
CA ARG A 38 8.62 -14.39 5.74
C ARG A 38 7.44 -13.82 4.97
N CYS A 39 7.19 -14.41 3.82
CA CYS A 39 5.98 -14.15 3.05
C CYS A 39 4.76 -14.51 3.90
N GLN A 40 3.84 -13.56 4.10
CA GLN A 40 2.63 -13.78 4.88
C GLN A 40 1.56 -14.61 4.15
N GLU A 41 1.70 -14.80 2.83
CA GLU A 41 0.77 -15.62 2.03
C GLU A 41 1.19 -17.08 1.94
N CYS A 42 2.49 -17.37 1.79
CA CYS A 42 3.00 -18.74 1.59
C CYS A 42 4.00 -19.21 2.64
N GLY A 43 4.39 -18.36 3.59
CA GLY A 43 5.34 -18.70 4.67
C GLY A 43 6.81 -18.80 4.25
N SER A 44 7.11 -18.63 2.96
CA SER A 44 8.46 -18.74 2.43
C SER A 44 9.38 -17.64 2.96
N SER A 45 10.58 -18.02 3.39
CA SER A 45 11.66 -17.13 3.84
C SER A 45 12.67 -16.83 2.72
N MET A 46 12.23 -16.83 1.46
CA MET A 46 13.09 -16.55 0.30
C MET A 46 13.76 -15.17 0.40
N GLU A 47 14.95 -15.03 -0.19
CA GLU A 47 15.77 -13.81 -0.22
C GLU A 47 15.09 -12.59 -0.88
N SER A 48 14.01 -12.78 -1.63
CA SER A 48 13.32 -11.70 -2.37
C SER A 48 11.93 -11.42 -1.77
N LEU A 49 11.92 -10.66 -0.67
CA LEU A 49 10.72 -10.17 0.01
C LEU A 49 10.46 -8.71 -0.31
N GLU A 50 9.21 -8.42 -0.68
CA GLU A 50 8.71 -7.10 -1.01
C GLU A 50 7.55 -6.72 -0.09
N VAL A 51 7.43 -5.44 0.23
CA VAL A 51 6.30 -4.92 1.00
C VAL A 51 5.21 -4.47 0.03
N HIS A 52 4.03 -5.06 0.17
CA HIS A 52 2.88 -4.82 -0.68
C HIS A 52 1.79 -4.04 0.06
N HIS A 53 1.13 -3.10 -0.63
CA HIS A 53 -0.06 -2.42 -0.10
C HIS A 53 -1.31 -3.26 -0.35
N MET A 54 -1.90 -3.83 0.70
CA MET A 54 -3.11 -4.67 0.62
C MET A 54 -4.31 -3.92 0.00
N LYS A 55 -4.48 -2.64 0.35
CA LYS A 55 -5.48 -1.76 -0.26
C LYS A 55 -4.79 -0.62 -1.00
N PRO A 56 -5.19 -0.32 -2.24
CA PRO A 56 -4.76 0.90 -2.92
C PRO A 56 -5.17 2.10 -2.07
N SER A 57 -4.20 2.75 -1.44
CA SER A 57 -4.50 3.90 -0.61
C SER A 57 -4.96 5.05 -1.52
N ARG A 58 -6.26 5.38 -1.47
CA ARG A 58 -6.80 6.61 -2.09
C ARG A 58 -6.19 7.87 -1.46
N LEU A 59 -5.53 7.75 -0.31
CA LEU A 59 -4.96 8.83 0.48
C LEU A 59 -3.46 8.66 0.79
N GLY A 60 -2.78 7.70 0.18
CA GLY A 60 -1.32 7.54 0.29
C GLY A 60 -0.77 7.12 1.66
N ASN A 61 -1.59 6.86 2.68
CA ASN A 61 -1.00 6.48 3.97
C ASN A 61 -0.33 5.10 3.87
N ASP A 62 1.00 5.11 3.90
CA ASP A 62 1.91 3.97 4.12
C ASP A 62 1.79 3.49 5.58
N VAL A 63 0.56 3.22 6.03
CA VAL A 63 0.30 2.71 7.37
C VAL A 63 0.77 1.27 7.42
N MET A 64 1.58 0.93 8.40
CA MET A 64 2.03 -0.43 8.72
C MET A 64 0.94 -1.51 8.55
N HIS A 65 -0.30 -1.23 8.96
CA HIS A 65 -1.43 -2.15 8.88
C HIS A 65 -1.93 -2.41 7.45
N ASN A 66 -1.64 -1.52 6.50
CA ASN A 66 -1.97 -1.71 5.09
C ASN A 66 -0.82 -2.36 4.31
N LEU A 67 0.29 -2.66 4.98
CA LEU A 67 1.49 -3.22 4.40
C LEU A 67 1.65 -4.69 4.83
N ILE A 68 2.03 -5.54 3.87
CA ILE A 68 2.24 -6.97 4.09
C ILE A 68 3.52 -7.41 3.35
N THR A 69 4.33 -8.24 3.98
CA THR A 69 5.50 -8.85 3.33
C THR A 69 5.09 -10.03 2.45
N LEU A 70 5.43 -9.96 1.16
CA LEU A 70 5.19 -11.01 0.17
C LEU A 70 6.50 -11.40 -0.52
N CYS A 71 6.63 -12.67 -0.89
CA CYS A 71 7.67 -13.06 -1.85
C CYS A 71 7.27 -12.59 -3.26
N VAL A 72 8.25 -12.45 -4.15
CA VAL A 72 8.04 -12.04 -5.57
C VAL A 72 6.93 -12.86 -6.24
N GLY A 73 6.88 -14.18 -5.98
CA GLY A 73 5.86 -15.07 -6.55
C GLY A 73 4.44 -14.77 -6.06
N CYS A 74 4.25 -14.47 -4.78
CA CYS A 74 2.94 -14.06 -4.25
C CYS A 74 2.61 -12.62 -4.64
N HIS A 75 3.61 -11.74 -4.67
CA HIS A 75 3.45 -10.35 -5.06
C HIS A 75 2.94 -10.23 -6.51
N GLY A 76 3.50 -11.00 -7.44
CA GLY A 76 3.01 -11.07 -8.82
C GLY A 76 1.56 -11.53 -8.95
N LYS A 77 1.09 -12.45 -8.07
CA LYS A 77 -0.31 -12.89 -8.04
C LYS A 77 -1.26 -11.79 -7.57
N CYS A 78 -0.83 -10.91 -6.67
CA CYS A 78 -1.63 -9.77 -6.19
C CYS A 78 -1.87 -8.74 -7.30
N HIS A 79 -0.88 -8.49 -8.16
CA HIS A 79 -1.02 -7.56 -9.29
C HIS A 79 -1.69 -8.19 -10.53
N GLY A 80 -1.89 -9.52 -10.53
CA GLY A 80 -2.31 -10.30 -11.69
C GLY A 80 -3.82 -10.47 -11.93
N ARG A 81 -4.71 -9.80 -11.19
CA ARG A 81 -6.16 -9.87 -11.46
C ARG A 81 -6.70 -8.60 -12.13
N ARG A 82 -6.36 -8.45 -13.40
CA ARG A 82 -7.22 -7.79 -14.40
C ARG A 82 -7.65 -8.86 -15.40
N ARG A 83 -8.81 -9.48 -15.15
CA ARG A 83 -9.61 -10.12 -16.19
C ARG A 83 -10.95 -9.40 -16.23
#